data_AF-A7J2Y4-F1
#
_entry.id   AF-A7J2Y4-F1
#
_cell.length_a   1.000
_cell.length_b   1.000
_cell.length_c   1.000
_cell.angle_alpha   90.00
_cell.angle_beta   90.00
_cell.angle_gamma   90.00
#
_symmetry.space_group_name_H-M   'P 1'
#
loop_
_entity.id
_entity.type
_entity.pdbx_description
1 polymer ?
#
loop_
_entity_poly.entity_id
_entity_poly.type
_entity_poly.pdbx_seq_one_letter_code
_entity_poly.pdbx_strand_id
1 'polypeptide(L)'
;QPNAMGGRETGGLANMLAAHLDLENVEHKALVKEFWAAPTIAQKPGLKAVDLFEAVHDGRIKALWIMATNPVDSLPDADRVQDAIKECPFVVVSDVASDTDTVR
;
A
#
# COMPACT_ATOMS: atom_id res chain seq x y z
N GLN A 1 2.04 12.16 11.49
CA GLN A 1 0.72 11.67 11.04
C GLN A 1 -0.29 11.78 12.18
N PRO A 2 -1.36 12.58 12.06
CA PRO A 2 -2.38 12.72 13.11
C PRO A 2 -3.32 11.52 13.22
N ASN A 3 -3.50 10.72 12.15
CA ASN A 3 -4.43 9.58 12.11
C ASN A 3 -3.76 8.24 11.77
N ALA A 4 -2.56 7.99 12.31
CA ALA A 4 -1.84 6.75 12.03
C ALA A 4 -2.60 5.50 12.52
N MET A 5 -3.26 5.58 13.68
CA MET A 5 -4.06 4.47 14.21
C MET A 5 -5.34 4.24 13.40
N GLY A 6 -6.06 5.30 13.02
CA GLY A 6 -7.26 5.15 12.21
C GLY A 6 -6.98 4.49 10.87
N GLY A 7 -5.86 4.83 10.20
CA GLY A 7 -5.44 4.15 8.98
C GLY A 7 -5.19 2.64 9.18
N ARG A 8 -4.64 2.23 10.32
CA ARG A 8 -4.45 0.80 10.66
C ARG A 8 -5.78 0.11 10.90
N GLU A 9 -6.66 0.75 11.66
CA GLU A 9 -7.98 0.25 11.97
C GLU A 9 -8.82 0.03 10.70
N THR A 10 -8.69 0.90 9.70
CA THR A 10 -9.44 0.79 8.43
C THR A 10 -8.79 -0.13 7.39
N GLY A 11 -7.78 -0.93 7.75
CA GLY A 11 -7.16 -1.91 6.85
C GLY A 11 -6.00 -1.37 6.00
N GLY A 12 -5.37 -0.25 6.40
CA GLY A 12 -4.19 0.31 5.74
C GLY A 12 -2.88 -0.44 6.00
N LEU A 13 -2.94 -1.69 6.46
CA LEU A 13 -1.79 -2.55 6.72
C LEU A 13 -1.80 -3.76 5.78
N ALA A 14 -0.62 -4.13 5.27
CA ALA A 14 -0.49 -5.25 4.34
C ALA A 14 -0.75 -6.63 4.97
N ASN A 15 -0.76 -6.74 6.29
CA ASN A 15 -0.79 -8.01 7.04
C ASN A 15 -2.01 -8.17 7.95
N MET A 16 -3.03 -7.32 7.82
CA MET A 16 -4.19 -7.31 8.71
C MET A 16 -5.42 -6.83 7.94
N LEU A 17 -6.59 -7.32 8.30
CA LEU A 17 -7.86 -6.86 7.74
C LEU A 17 -8.38 -5.62 8.52
N ALA A 18 -9.40 -4.95 7.97
CA ALA A 18 -10.07 -3.86 8.68
C ALA A 18 -10.62 -4.32 10.05
N ALA A 19 -10.80 -3.36 10.97
CA ALA A 19 -11.19 -3.57 12.36
C ALA A 19 -10.22 -4.46 13.16
N HIS A 20 -8.93 -4.42 12.83
CA HIS A 20 -7.88 -5.22 13.46
C HIS A 20 -8.10 -6.74 13.36
N LEU A 21 -8.89 -7.19 12.39
CA LEU A 21 -9.15 -8.60 12.17
C LEU A 21 -7.91 -9.30 11.60
N ASP A 22 -7.56 -10.44 12.18
CA ASP A 22 -6.47 -11.30 11.72
C ASP A 22 -6.73 -11.86 10.31
N LEU A 23 -5.77 -11.66 9.40
CA LEU A 23 -5.81 -12.15 8.02
C LEU A 23 -5.67 -13.68 7.93
N GLU A 24 -4.98 -14.30 8.87
CA GLU A 24 -4.77 -15.75 8.90
C GLU A 24 -5.99 -16.50 9.46
N ASN A 25 -6.89 -15.79 10.13
CA ASN A 25 -8.13 -16.35 10.65
C ASN A 25 -9.19 -16.49 9.54
N VAL A 26 -9.66 -17.72 9.33
CA VAL A 26 -10.65 -18.05 8.28
C VAL A 26 -12.01 -17.39 8.54
N GLU A 27 -12.46 -17.34 9.79
CA GLU A 27 -13.74 -16.72 10.17
C GLU A 27 -13.69 -15.21 9.96
N HIS A 28 -12.58 -14.57 10.28
CA HIS A 28 -12.36 -13.15 10.03
C HIS A 28 -12.38 -12.81 8.53
N LYS A 29 -11.69 -13.61 7.71
CA LYS A 29 -11.74 -13.45 6.24
C LYS A 29 -13.16 -13.61 5.70
N ALA A 30 -13.91 -14.58 6.19
CA ALA A 30 -15.30 -14.80 5.80
C ALA A 30 -16.18 -13.60 6.17
N LEU A 31 -16.07 -13.10 7.40
CA LEU A 31 -16.82 -11.94 7.90
C LEU A 31 -16.60 -10.69 7.03
N VAL A 32 -15.34 -10.35 6.76
CA VAL A 32 -15.03 -9.15 5.94
C VAL A 32 -15.48 -9.33 4.50
N LYS A 33 -15.28 -10.52 3.93
CA LYS A 33 -15.72 -10.84 2.57
C LYS A 33 -17.24 -10.71 2.42
N GLU A 34 -18.00 -11.24 3.39
CA GLU A 34 -19.47 -11.15 3.40
C GLU A 34 -19.94 -9.70 3.57
N PHE A 35 -19.41 -8.98 4.56
CA PHE A 35 -19.78 -7.60 4.83
C PHE A 35 -19.58 -6.67 3.61
N TRP A 36 -18.48 -6.84 2.87
CA TRP A 36 -18.21 -6.06 1.66
C TRP A 36 -18.85 -6.63 0.38
N ALA A 37 -19.55 -7.76 0.46
CA ALA A 37 -19.99 -8.52 -0.72
C ALA A 37 -18.85 -8.73 -1.74
N ALA A 38 -17.64 -8.94 -1.24
CA ALA A 38 -16.44 -8.97 -2.07
C ALA A 38 -16.35 -10.30 -2.85
N PRO A 39 -16.11 -10.27 -4.18
CA PRO A 39 -15.97 -11.51 -4.96
C PRO A 39 -14.74 -12.32 -4.51
N THR A 40 -13.70 -11.61 -4.06
CA THR A 40 -12.42 -12.17 -3.60
C THR A 40 -11.93 -11.42 -2.37
N ILE A 41 -11.15 -12.10 -1.52
CA ILE A 41 -10.48 -11.51 -0.36
C ILE A 41 -9.02 -11.97 -0.35
N ALA A 42 -8.10 -11.15 0.19
CA ALA A 42 -6.70 -11.51 0.32
C ALA A 42 -6.53 -12.80 1.11
N GLN A 43 -5.62 -13.67 0.66
CA GLN A 43 -5.35 -14.96 1.30
C GLN A 43 -4.01 -15.01 2.04
N LYS A 44 -3.15 -14.03 1.81
CA LYS A 44 -1.81 -13.90 2.38
C LYS A 44 -1.47 -12.42 2.55
N PRO A 45 -0.53 -12.07 3.45
CA PRO A 45 -0.05 -10.71 3.57
C PRO A 45 0.50 -10.15 2.26
N GLY A 46 0.28 -8.86 2.04
CA GLY A 46 0.95 -8.08 1.02
C GLY A 46 2.38 -7.71 1.40
N LEU A 47 3.06 -6.99 0.51
CA LEU A 47 4.41 -6.50 0.74
C LEU A 47 4.39 -5.26 1.65
N LYS A 48 5.41 -5.16 2.53
CA LYS A 48 5.67 -3.93 3.29
C LYS A 48 6.34 -2.90 2.38
N ALA A 49 6.40 -1.64 2.80
CA ALA A 49 6.83 -0.53 1.95
C ALA A 49 8.18 -0.78 1.23
N VAL A 50 9.23 -1.19 1.95
CA VAL A 50 10.55 -1.45 1.34
C VAL A 50 10.48 -2.59 0.32
N ASP A 51 9.92 -3.75 0.70
CA ASP A 51 9.76 -4.90 -0.19
C ASP A 51 8.86 -4.60 -1.40
N LEU A 52 7.88 -3.70 -1.22
CA LEU A 52 6.98 -3.24 -2.27
C LEU A 52 7.75 -2.46 -3.33
N PHE A 53 8.58 -1.49 -2.94
CA PHE A 53 9.37 -0.72 -3.91
C PHE A 53 10.45 -1.58 -4.57
N GLU A 54 11.02 -2.56 -3.88
CA GLU A 54 11.86 -3.57 -4.52
C GLU A 54 11.07 -4.38 -5.57
N ALA A 55 9.85 -4.81 -5.27
CA ALA A 55 9.02 -5.54 -6.23
C ALA A 55 8.56 -4.69 -7.42
N VAL A 56 8.40 -3.37 -7.24
CA VAL A 56 8.16 -2.43 -8.34
C VAL A 56 9.39 -2.36 -9.23
N HIS A 57 10.57 -2.17 -8.66
CA HIS A 57 11.84 -2.11 -9.40
C HIS A 57 12.12 -3.42 -10.16
N ASP A 58 11.83 -4.58 -9.55
CA ASP A 58 11.95 -5.90 -10.21
C ASP A 58 10.90 -6.13 -11.33
N GLY A 59 9.96 -5.21 -11.52
CA GLY A 59 8.85 -5.35 -12.48
C GLY A 59 7.77 -6.36 -12.09
N ARG A 60 7.79 -6.87 -10.84
CA ARG A 60 6.77 -7.77 -10.28
C ARG A 60 5.47 -7.02 -9.99
N ILE A 61 5.57 -5.76 -9.58
CA ILE A 61 4.44 -4.82 -9.47
C ILE A 61 4.51 -3.85 -10.64
N LYS A 62 3.40 -3.71 -11.37
CA LYS A 62 3.31 -2.88 -12.58
C LYS A 62 2.36 -1.70 -12.48
N ALA A 63 1.63 -1.62 -11.38
CA ALA A 63 0.71 -0.54 -11.06
C ALA A 63 0.92 -0.15 -9.61
N LEU A 64 1.13 1.14 -9.36
CA LEU A 64 1.37 1.70 -8.05
C LEU A 64 0.40 2.86 -7.81
N TRP A 65 -0.28 2.86 -6.67
CA TRP A 65 -1.12 3.97 -6.23
C TRP A 65 -0.60 4.50 -4.90
N ILE A 66 -0.08 5.73 -4.94
CA ILE A 66 0.45 6.45 -3.78
C ILE A 66 -0.59 7.47 -3.33
N MET A 67 -1.06 7.35 -2.09
CA MET A 67 -2.13 8.19 -1.54
C MET A 67 -1.64 8.98 -0.33
N ALA A 68 -1.65 10.32 -0.43
CA ALA A 68 -1.33 11.26 0.65
C ALA A 68 -0.01 10.95 1.38
N THR A 69 1.03 10.59 0.64
CA THR A 69 2.37 10.30 1.16
C THR A 69 3.44 10.58 0.10
N ASN A 70 4.64 10.95 0.56
CA ASN A 70 5.80 11.27 -0.28
C ASN A 70 6.91 10.21 -0.05
N PRO A 71 6.82 9.00 -0.62
CA PRO A 71 7.78 7.92 -0.37
C PRO A 71 9.22 8.26 -0.74
N VAL A 72 9.46 9.12 -1.73
CA VAL A 72 10.84 9.52 -2.09
C VAL A 72 11.52 10.30 -0.96
N ASP A 73 10.77 11.13 -0.22
CA ASP A 73 11.27 11.88 0.95
C ASP A 73 11.28 11.04 2.24
N SER A 74 10.27 10.18 2.42
CA SER A 74 10.01 9.53 3.71
C SER A 74 10.56 8.11 3.87
N LEU A 75 10.97 7.45 2.79
CA LEU A 75 11.56 6.11 2.83
C LEU A 75 13.09 6.15 2.72
N PRO A 76 13.79 5.14 3.29
CA PRO A 76 15.21 4.96 3.02
C PRO A 76 15.47 4.68 1.54
N ASP A 77 16.69 4.92 1.07
CA ASP A 77 17.13 4.71 -0.31
C ASP A 77 16.26 5.46 -1.35
N ALA A 78 16.10 6.77 -1.14
CA ALA A 78 15.27 7.66 -1.95
C ALA A 78 15.50 7.51 -3.47
N ASP A 79 16.75 7.42 -3.92
CA ASP A 79 17.10 7.24 -5.34
C ASP A 79 16.47 5.96 -5.90
N ARG A 80 16.53 4.84 -5.16
CA ARG A 80 15.94 3.57 -5.58
C ARG A 80 14.42 3.63 -5.60
N VAL A 81 13.81 4.31 -4.64
CA VAL A 81 12.36 4.54 -4.62
C VAL A 81 11.94 5.37 -5.83
N GLN A 82 12.69 6.43 -6.14
CA GLN A 82 12.43 7.28 -7.30
C GLN A 82 12.57 6.51 -8.61
N ASP A 83 13.61 5.69 -8.77
CA ASP A 83 13.81 4.85 -9.95
C ASP A 83 12.67 3.83 -10.10
N ALA A 84 12.28 3.16 -9.02
CA ALA A 84 11.15 2.23 -9.03
C ALA A 84 9.84 2.92 -9.49
N ILE A 85 9.57 4.15 -9.02
CA ILE A 85 8.40 4.91 -9.44
C ILE A 85 8.46 5.24 -10.94
N LYS A 86 9.62 5.69 -11.44
CA LYS A 86 9.82 6.04 -12.86
C LYS A 86 9.70 4.84 -13.80
N GLU A 87 10.17 3.68 -13.36
CA GLU A 87 10.15 2.43 -14.12
C GLU A 87 8.80 1.71 -14.05
N CYS A 88 7.95 2.03 -13.05
CA CYS A 88 6.64 1.43 -12.92
C CYS A 88 5.73 1.83 -14.10
N PRO A 89 5.18 0.86 -14.86
CA PRO A 89 4.36 1.16 -16.05
C PRO A 89 3.15 2.06 -15.80
N PHE A 90 2.61 2.06 -14.59
CA PHE A 90 1.46 2.87 -14.23
C PHE A 90 1.54 3.34 -12.78
N VAL A 91 1.60 4.66 -12.59
CA VAL A 91 1.62 5.29 -11.26
C VAL A 91 0.49 6.30 -11.15
N VAL A 92 -0.26 6.22 -10.06
CA VAL A 92 -1.21 7.24 -9.64
C VAL A 92 -0.72 7.86 -8.35
N VAL A 93 -0.68 9.19 -8.29
CA VAL A 93 -0.44 9.94 -7.07
C VAL A 93 -1.70 10.72 -6.73
N SER A 94 -2.27 10.46 -5.56
CA SER A 94 -3.41 11.19 -5.01
C SER A 94 -2.94 11.98 -3.80
N ASP A 95 -2.58 13.23 -4.03
CA ASP A 95 -2.09 14.13 -2.99
C ASP A 95 -2.81 15.49 -3.07
N VAL A 96 -2.82 16.22 -1.96
CA VAL A 96 -3.35 17.59 -1.89
C VAL A 96 -2.30 18.62 -2.30
N ALA A 97 -1.02 18.25 -2.24
CA ALA A 97 0.09 19.07 -2.72
C ALA A 97 0.47 18.67 -4.15
N SER A 98 0.64 19.67 -5.02
CA SER A 98 1.02 19.45 -6.42
C SER A 98 2.53 19.28 -6.63
N ASP A 99 3.36 19.66 -5.65
CA ASP A 99 4.82 19.53 -5.71
C ASP A 99 5.31 18.75 -4.48
N THR A 100 5.71 17.50 -4.70
CA THR A 100 6.35 16.61 -3.75
C THR A 100 7.44 15.84 -4.47
N ASP A 101 8.44 15.32 -3.75
CA ASP A 101 9.54 14.57 -4.37
C ASP A 101 9.08 13.30 -5.10
N THR A 102 7.90 12.80 -4.77
CA THR A 102 7.27 11.65 -5.43
C THR A 102 6.65 11.98 -6.79
N VAL A 103 6.27 13.24 -7.03
CA VAL A 103 5.67 13.68 -8.31
C VAL A 103 6.68 14.33 -9.26
N ARG A 104 7.97 14.38 -8.88
CA ARG A 104 9.05 15.00 -9.67
C ARG A 104 9.70 14.06 -10.68
#